data_AF-A0A6V8EY95-F1
#
_entry.id   AF-A0A6V8EY95-F1
#
_cell.length_a   1.000
_cell.length_b   1.000
_cell.length_c   1.000
_cell.angle_alpha   90.00
_cell.angle_beta   90.00
_cell.angle_gamma   90.00
#
_symmetry.space_group_name_H-M   'P 1'
#
loop_
_entity.id
_entity.type
_entity.pdbx_description
1 polymer ?
#
loop_
_entity_poly.entity_id
_entity_poly.type
_entity_poly.pdbx_seq_one_letter_code
_entity_poly.pdbx_strand_id
1 'polypeptide(L)'
;FFSSEGKNGGEHRFWKSILPKAGIDDLNLRDIREEGERNQQRLRALLELNYKAPIRIGLCVLISFPSDASGDYSGIQGVKRLFGSKAMAELVKYENERVLSVIKEFVAPNGAVFTFHSDAWSGLKRYQDSVYDISKAMAGRLEGRVAEMPEIRLFGLPPTRLSGPAGEALKKFLSEIGR
;
A
#
# COMPACT_ATOMS: atom_id res chain seq x y z
N PHE A 1 -8.82 4.03 -6.82
CA PHE A 1 -8.08 3.73 -5.56
C PHE A 1 -6.64 4.21 -5.73
N PHE A 2 -6.07 4.88 -4.73
CA PHE A 2 -4.92 5.81 -4.87
C PHE A 2 -5.17 7.03 -5.77
N SER A 3 -6.09 7.00 -6.73
CA SER A 3 -6.39 8.11 -7.64
C SER A 3 -6.72 9.44 -6.98
N SER A 4 -7.48 9.48 -5.88
CA SER A 4 -7.89 10.74 -5.23
C SER A 4 -8.29 10.53 -3.77
N GLU A 5 -8.36 11.62 -3.00
CA GLU A 5 -8.77 11.65 -1.60
C GLU A 5 -9.71 12.83 -1.32
N GLY A 6 -10.72 12.62 -0.49
CA GLY A 6 -11.70 13.64 -0.09
C GLY A 6 -12.85 13.85 -1.09
N LYS A 7 -13.85 14.63 -0.68
CA LYS A 7 -15.09 14.85 -1.47
C LYS A 7 -14.87 15.58 -2.80
N ASN A 8 -13.77 16.33 -2.90
CA ASN A 8 -13.47 17.15 -4.09
C ASN A 8 -12.46 16.48 -5.04
N GLY A 9 -12.18 15.19 -4.86
CA GLY A 9 -11.25 14.46 -5.73
C GLY A 9 -9.80 14.93 -5.60
N GLY A 10 -9.41 15.45 -4.43
CA GLY A 10 -8.09 16.01 -4.22
C GLY A 10 -6.97 14.98 -4.31
N GLU A 11 -5.73 15.45 -4.38
CA GLU A 11 -4.59 14.54 -4.49
C GLU A 11 -4.44 13.62 -3.29
N HIS A 12 -4.36 12.32 -3.56
CA HIS A 12 -4.15 11.31 -2.53
C HIS A 12 -2.78 11.47 -1.88
N ARG A 13 -2.74 11.46 -0.54
CA ARG A 13 -1.49 11.64 0.26
C ARG A 13 -0.34 10.69 -0.10
N PHE A 14 -0.66 9.50 -0.62
CA PHE A 14 0.34 8.56 -1.14
C PHE A 14 1.23 9.22 -2.19
N TRP A 15 0.61 9.91 -3.16
CA TRP A 15 1.29 10.57 -4.26
C TRP A 15 2.03 11.84 -3.85
N LYS A 16 1.37 12.71 -3.09
CA LYS A 16 1.92 14.04 -2.79
C LYS A 16 2.84 14.09 -1.59
N SER A 17 2.84 13.07 -0.74
CA SER A 17 3.60 13.08 0.52
C SER A 17 4.46 11.85 0.75
N ILE A 18 3.94 10.64 0.49
CA ILE A 18 4.67 9.40 0.83
C ILE A 18 5.76 9.10 -0.21
N LEU A 19 5.39 9.01 -1.49
CA LEU A 19 6.35 8.70 -2.56
C LEU A 19 7.47 9.76 -2.68
N PRO A 20 7.21 11.08 -2.67
CA PRO A 20 8.27 12.07 -2.75
C PRO A 20 9.25 12.00 -1.59
N LYS A 21 8.75 11.79 -0.36
CA LYS A 21 9.61 11.55 0.82
C LYS A 21 10.48 10.31 0.66
N ALA A 22 9.98 9.28 -0.01
CA ALA A 22 10.71 8.07 -0.32
C ALA A 22 11.71 8.22 -1.48
N GLY A 23 11.84 9.41 -2.08
CA GLY A 23 12.71 9.65 -3.23
C GLY A 23 12.10 9.25 -4.57
N ILE A 24 10.78 9.08 -4.62
CA ILE A 24 9.99 8.80 -5.84
C ILE A 24 9.11 10.03 -6.08
N ASP A 25 9.73 11.13 -6.48
CA ASP A 25 9.09 12.43 -6.71
C ASP A 25 8.88 12.76 -8.20
N ASP A 26 9.63 12.12 -9.09
CA ASP A 26 9.55 12.35 -10.53
C ASP A 26 8.48 11.49 -11.23
N LEU A 27 7.22 11.92 -11.12
CA LEU A 27 6.08 11.34 -11.84
C LEU A 27 5.61 12.25 -12.99
N ASN A 28 6.52 13.01 -13.62
CA ASN A 28 6.25 13.82 -14.81
C ASN A 28 5.08 14.81 -14.67
N LEU A 29 5.02 15.56 -13.58
CA LEU A 29 3.93 16.51 -13.28
C LEU A 29 4.21 17.95 -13.75
N ARG A 30 5.20 18.13 -14.63
CA ARG A 30 5.60 19.47 -15.06
C ARG A 30 4.40 20.18 -15.71
N ASP A 31 4.16 21.41 -15.25
CA ASP A 31 3.14 22.32 -15.80
C ASP A 31 1.67 21.93 -15.59
N ILE A 32 1.37 20.88 -14.81
CA ILE A 32 -0.03 20.49 -14.51
C ILE A 32 -0.50 21.13 -13.20
N ARG A 33 -1.45 22.08 -13.31
CA ARG A 33 -1.98 22.83 -12.15
C ARG A 33 -3.17 22.15 -11.47
N GLU A 34 -4.00 21.44 -12.22
CA GLU A 34 -5.22 20.82 -11.70
C GLU A 34 -4.92 19.48 -10.99
N GLU A 35 -5.49 19.27 -9.81
CA GLU A 35 -5.28 18.05 -9.02
C GLU A 35 -5.79 16.78 -9.72
N GLY A 36 -6.93 16.86 -10.40
CA GLY A 36 -7.51 15.74 -11.15
C GLY A 36 -6.59 15.27 -12.27
N GLU A 37 -6.07 16.21 -13.06
CA GLU A 37 -5.12 15.94 -14.13
C GLU A 37 -3.79 15.38 -13.61
N ARG A 38 -3.28 15.92 -12.49
CA ARG A 38 -2.06 15.39 -11.85
C ARG A 38 -2.24 13.94 -11.45
N ASN A 39 -3.40 13.56 -10.90
CA ASN A 39 -3.66 12.17 -10.52
C ASN A 39 -3.69 11.22 -11.73
N GLN A 40 -4.31 11.63 -12.84
CA GLN A 40 -4.29 10.86 -14.08
C GLN A 40 -2.87 10.70 -14.64
N GLN A 41 -2.10 11.79 -14.64
CA GLN A 41 -0.71 11.75 -15.11
C GLN A 41 0.17 10.81 -14.26
N ARG A 42 0.02 10.79 -12.93
CA ARG A 42 0.76 9.85 -12.07
C ARG A 42 0.41 8.40 -12.36
N LEU A 43 -0.88 8.09 -12.51
CA LEU A 43 -1.33 6.76 -12.85
C LEU A 43 -0.75 6.31 -14.19
N ARG A 44 -0.83 7.20 -15.20
CA ARG A 44 -0.27 6.96 -16.52
C ARG A 44 1.25 6.74 -16.46
N ALA A 45 1.98 7.63 -15.79
CA ALA A 45 3.42 7.52 -15.61
C ALA A 45 3.83 6.17 -14.99
N LEU A 46 3.07 5.69 -13.99
CA LEU A 46 3.33 4.38 -13.40
C LEU A 46 3.07 3.21 -14.36
N LEU A 47 1.94 3.23 -15.07
CA LEU A 47 1.57 2.16 -16.00
C LEU A 47 2.52 2.10 -17.21
N GLU A 48 2.96 3.26 -17.70
CA GLU A 48 3.90 3.38 -18.82
C GLU A 48 5.38 3.27 -18.40
N LEU A 49 5.67 3.10 -17.10
CA LEU A 49 7.02 3.12 -16.53
C LEU A 49 7.81 4.41 -16.86
N ASN A 50 7.10 5.52 -17.04
CA ASN A 50 7.66 6.81 -17.37
C ASN A 50 7.92 7.61 -16.09
N TYR A 51 8.96 7.24 -15.35
CA TYR A 51 9.47 7.93 -14.15
C TYR A 51 10.95 7.59 -13.94
N LYS A 52 11.68 8.41 -13.17
CA LYS A 52 13.15 8.27 -13.01
C LYS A 52 13.60 7.16 -12.08
N ALA A 53 12.79 6.78 -11.09
CA ALA A 53 13.23 5.82 -10.08
C ALA A 53 13.60 4.47 -10.73
N PRO A 54 14.78 3.89 -10.44
CA PRO A 54 15.27 2.67 -11.10
C PRO A 54 14.62 1.39 -10.55
N ILE A 55 13.34 1.47 -10.19
CA ILE A 55 12.56 0.37 -9.60
C ILE A 55 11.21 0.30 -10.30
N ARG A 56 10.65 -0.89 -10.45
CA ARG A 56 9.27 -1.05 -10.91
C ARG A 56 8.33 -1.05 -9.71
N ILE A 57 7.34 -0.17 -9.72
CA ILE A 57 6.34 -0.06 -8.64
C ILE A 57 5.04 -0.73 -9.08
N GLY A 58 4.56 -1.67 -8.26
CA GLY A 58 3.24 -2.28 -8.39
C GLY A 58 2.34 -1.86 -7.24
N LEU A 59 1.08 -1.54 -7.52
CA LEU A 59 0.09 -1.23 -6.50
C LEU A 59 -1.01 -2.29 -6.54
N CYS A 60 -1.18 -3.01 -5.44
CA CYS A 60 -2.24 -4.01 -5.29
C CYS A 60 -3.07 -3.68 -4.05
N VAL A 61 -4.38 -3.49 -4.26
CA VAL A 61 -5.32 -3.28 -3.16
C VAL A 61 -5.72 -4.66 -2.63
N LEU A 62 -5.71 -4.85 -1.30
CA LEU A 62 -6.21 -6.08 -0.70
C LEU A 62 -7.74 -6.10 -0.70
N ILE A 63 -8.38 -5.17 -0.01
CA ILE A 63 -9.84 -5.00 0.00
C ILE A 63 -10.16 -3.52 -0.10
N SER A 64 -11.16 -3.18 -0.92
CA SER A 64 -11.75 -1.85 -0.99
C SER A 64 -13.15 -1.89 -0.39
N PHE A 65 -13.42 -1.00 0.57
CA PHE A 65 -14.76 -0.83 1.15
C PHE A 65 -15.39 0.47 0.65
N PRO A 66 -16.72 0.51 0.47
CA PRO A 66 -17.42 1.76 0.20
C PRO A 66 -17.31 2.71 1.41
N SER A 67 -17.15 4.01 1.15
CA SER A 67 -17.05 5.05 2.17
C SER A 67 -18.39 5.47 2.78
N ASP A 68 -19.49 5.24 2.05
CA ASP A 68 -20.74 5.98 2.25
C ASP A 68 -21.79 5.27 3.12
N ALA A 69 -21.39 4.27 3.91
CA ALA A 69 -22.31 3.69 4.86
C ALA A 69 -22.68 4.72 5.94
N SER A 70 -23.97 4.94 6.16
CA SER A 70 -24.52 5.82 7.21
C SER A 70 -25.18 5.02 8.33
N GLY A 71 -25.38 5.65 9.50
CA GLY A 71 -26.02 5.01 10.65
C GLY A 71 -25.13 3.95 11.34
N ASP A 72 -25.75 2.87 11.81
CA ASP A 72 -25.10 1.83 12.62
C ASP A 72 -23.98 1.08 11.89
N TYR A 73 -24.00 1.12 10.55
CA TYR A 73 -23.02 0.50 9.68
C TYR A 73 -22.02 1.49 9.09
N SER A 74 -21.88 2.67 9.70
CA SER A 74 -20.96 3.69 9.21
C SER A 74 -19.48 3.28 9.23
N GLY A 75 -18.78 3.66 8.15
CA GLY A 75 -17.37 3.39 7.94
C GLY A 75 -17.01 1.91 7.80
N ILE A 76 -15.71 1.63 7.68
CA ILE A 76 -15.17 0.27 7.43
C ILE A 76 -15.61 -0.72 8.51
N GLN A 77 -15.63 -0.29 9.78
CA GLN A 77 -16.00 -1.18 10.90
C GLN A 77 -17.49 -1.53 10.88
N GLY A 78 -18.35 -0.59 10.46
CA GLY A 78 -19.77 -0.87 10.26
C GLY A 78 -20.01 -1.84 9.11
N VAL A 79 -19.32 -1.65 7.98
CA VAL A 79 -19.39 -2.59 6.85
C VAL A 79 -18.88 -3.98 7.25
N LYS A 80 -17.75 -4.09 7.94
CA LYS A 80 -17.24 -5.39 8.45
C LYS A 80 -18.24 -6.07 9.38
N ARG A 81 -18.97 -5.32 10.21
CA ARG A 81 -20.04 -5.86 11.07
C ARG A 81 -21.23 -6.38 10.27
N LEU A 82 -21.63 -5.68 9.20
CA LEU A 82 -22.73 -6.09 8.32
C LEU A 82 -22.44 -7.44 7.64
N PHE A 83 -21.23 -7.64 7.12
CA PHE A 83 -20.82 -8.90 6.50
C PHE A 83 -20.65 -10.04 7.51
N GLY A 84 -20.34 -9.71 8.77
CA GLY A 84 -20.03 -10.69 9.80
C GLY A 84 -18.64 -11.30 9.67
N SER A 85 -18.13 -11.85 10.78
CA SER A 85 -16.75 -12.32 10.89
C SER A 85 -16.41 -13.47 9.93
N LYS A 86 -17.34 -14.40 9.71
CA LYS A 86 -17.13 -15.57 8.84
C LYS A 86 -16.96 -15.16 7.38
N ALA A 87 -17.90 -14.38 6.83
CA ALA A 87 -17.81 -13.92 5.45
C ALA A 87 -16.59 -13.01 5.24
N MET A 88 -16.27 -12.16 6.22
CA MET A 88 -15.05 -11.34 6.17
C MET A 88 -13.78 -12.18 6.14
N ALA A 89 -13.71 -13.26 6.92
CA ALA A 89 -12.56 -14.16 6.93
C ALA A 89 -12.41 -14.89 5.59
N GLU A 90 -13.52 -15.36 5.00
CA GLU A 90 -13.51 -15.99 3.67
C GLU A 90 -13.09 -15.00 2.58
N LEU A 91 -13.61 -13.76 2.60
CA LEU A 91 -13.21 -12.70 1.67
C LEU A 91 -11.72 -12.40 1.76
N VAL A 92 -11.20 -12.19 2.98
CA VAL A 92 -9.77 -11.93 3.20
C VAL A 92 -8.91 -13.09 2.70
N LYS A 93 -9.36 -14.33 2.88
CA LYS A 93 -8.65 -15.50 2.36
C LYS A 93 -8.51 -15.45 0.84
N TYR A 94 -9.63 -15.27 0.10
CA TYR A 94 -9.59 -15.19 -1.36
C TYR A 94 -8.78 -14.00 -1.87
N GLU A 95 -8.89 -12.84 -1.22
CA GLU A 95 -8.09 -11.67 -1.61
C GLU A 95 -6.60 -11.86 -1.33
N ASN A 96 -6.23 -12.55 -0.24
CA ASN A 96 -4.84 -12.91 0.01
C ASN A 96 -4.30 -13.84 -1.09
N GLU A 97 -5.05 -14.88 -1.47
CA GLU A 97 -4.66 -15.79 -2.56
C GLU A 97 -4.46 -15.03 -3.88
N ARG A 98 -5.36 -14.11 -4.23
CA ARG A 98 -5.22 -13.24 -5.40
C ARG A 98 -3.97 -12.37 -5.32
N VAL A 99 -3.71 -11.73 -4.18
CA VAL A 99 -2.54 -10.88 -3.96
C VAL A 99 -1.24 -11.69 -4.05
N LEU A 100 -1.21 -12.91 -3.49
CA LEU A 100 -0.05 -13.80 -3.58
C LEU A 100 0.27 -14.19 -5.03
N SER A 101 -0.76 -14.46 -5.85
CA SER A 101 -0.56 -14.70 -7.30
C SER A 101 0.08 -13.49 -7.99
N VAL A 102 -0.40 -12.27 -7.68
CA VAL A 102 0.17 -11.04 -8.23
C VAL A 102 1.61 -10.85 -7.77
N ILE A 103 1.92 -11.11 -6.50
CA ILE A 103 3.30 -11.02 -5.97
C ILE A 103 4.22 -11.98 -6.74
N LYS A 104 3.80 -13.23 -6.92
CA LYS A 104 4.58 -14.26 -7.62
C LYS A 104 4.93 -13.88 -9.05
N GLU A 105 4.01 -13.23 -9.76
CA GLU A 105 4.20 -12.84 -11.16
C GLU A 105 4.97 -11.52 -11.32
N PHE A 106 4.80 -10.59 -10.36
CA PHE A 106 5.29 -9.22 -10.49
C PHE A 106 6.62 -8.96 -9.78
N VAL A 107 6.82 -9.55 -8.60
CA VAL A 107 7.94 -9.22 -7.72
C VAL A 107 9.15 -10.08 -8.09
N ALA A 108 10.23 -9.43 -8.54
CA ALA A 108 11.49 -10.09 -8.81
C ALA A 108 12.12 -10.67 -7.52
N PRO A 109 13.03 -11.66 -7.60
CA PRO A 109 13.65 -12.28 -6.42
C PRO A 109 14.37 -11.31 -5.47
N ASN A 110 14.91 -10.20 -5.98
CA ASN A 110 15.55 -9.14 -5.18
C ASN A 110 14.59 -8.01 -4.75
N GLY A 111 13.33 -8.11 -5.17
CA GLY A 111 12.27 -7.17 -4.85
C GLY A 111 11.75 -7.30 -3.41
N ALA A 112 10.69 -6.55 -3.12
CA ALA A 112 10.04 -6.56 -1.83
C ALA A 112 8.57 -6.14 -1.93
N VAL A 113 7.79 -6.54 -0.92
CA VAL A 113 6.39 -6.17 -0.73
C VAL A 113 6.26 -5.21 0.45
N PHE A 114 5.47 -4.15 0.27
CA PHE A 114 5.24 -3.11 1.26
C PHE A 114 3.76 -3.02 1.61
N THR A 115 3.40 -3.12 2.89
CA THR A 115 2.00 -3.09 3.33
C THR A 115 1.72 -1.87 4.20
N PHE A 116 0.70 -1.06 3.88
CA PHE A 116 0.30 0.13 4.65
C PHE A 116 -0.84 -0.14 5.65
N HIS A 117 -1.26 -1.39 5.86
CA HIS A 117 -2.38 -1.72 6.75
C HIS A 117 -2.14 -3.04 7.48
N SER A 118 -2.64 -3.15 8.72
CA SER A 118 -2.46 -4.32 9.58
C SER A 118 -3.03 -5.59 8.96
N ASP A 119 -4.17 -5.48 8.27
CA ASP A 119 -4.82 -6.61 7.60
C ASP A 119 -3.95 -7.16 6.45
N ALA A 120 -3.32 -6.27 5.66
CA ALA A 120 -2.40 -6.66 4.60
C ALA A 120 -1.10 -7.27 5.14
N TRP A 121 -0.55 -6.70 6.22
CA TRP A 121 0.60 -7.31 6.92
C TRP A 121 0.25 -8.71 7.42
N SER A 122 -0.87 -8.83 8.12
CA SER A 122 -1.31 -10.10 8.73
C SER A 122 -1.64 -11.16 7.70
N GLY A 123 -2.20 -10.76 6.55
CA GLY A 123 -2.54 -11.67 5.46
C GLY A 123 -1.34 -12.20 4.68
N LEU A 124 -0.21 -11.48 4.67
CA LEU A 124 0.95 -11.83 3.85
C LEU A 124 2.15 -12.35 4.65
N LYS A 125 2.28 -12.02 5.94
CA LYS A 125 3.44 -12.44 6.75
C LYS A 125 3.47 -13.96 6.99
N ARG A 126 4.66 -14.51 7.23
CA ARG A 126 4.76 -15.88 7.80
C ARG A 126 4.19 -15.94 9.21
N TYR A 127 3.81 -17.14 9.63
CA TYR A 127 3.31 -17.39 10.99
C TYR A 127 4.30 -16.92 12.06
N GLN A 128 5.59 -17.23 11.88
CA GLN A 128 6.68 -16.90 12.82
C GLN A 128 7.05 -15.41 12.88
N ASP A 129 6.70 -14.62 11.86
CA ASP A 129 7.06 -13.21 11.82
C ASP A 129 6.17 -12.41 12.78
N SER A 130 6.67 -11.29 13.30
CA SER A 130 5.95 -10.54 14.34
C SER A 130 4.58 -10.06 13.89
N VAL A 131 3.63 -10.01 14.82
CA VAL A 131 2.34 -9.34 14.61
C VAL A 131 2.54 -7.87 14.24
N TYR A 132 1.54 -7.27 13.59
CA TYR A 132 1.60 -5.86 13.23
C TYR A 132 1.77 -5.00 14.49
N ASP A 133 2.77 -4.15 14.48
CA ASP A 133 3.05 -3.19 15.56
C ASP A 133 3.27 -1.81 14.94
N ILE A 134 2.42 -0.86 15.31
CA ILE A 134 2.45 0.50 14.74
C ILE A 134 3.75 1.24 15.09
N SER A 135 4.31 1.01 16.28
CA SER A 135 5.56 1.64 16.72
C SER A 135 6.74 1.11 15.91
N LYS A 136 6.79 -0.21 15.65
CA LYS A 136 7.77 -0.81 14.74
C LYS A 136 7.60 -0.32 13.30
N ALA A 137 6.36 -0.22 12.82
CA ALA A 137 6.07 0.26 11.48
C ALA A 137 6.54 1.72 11.28
N MET A 138 6.20 2.62 12.21
CA MET A 138 6.64 4.02 12.18
C MET A 138 8.17 4.16 12.26
N ALA A 139 8.84 3.26 13.00
CA ALA A 139 10.30 3.23 13.10
C ALA A 139 10.99 2.58 11.89
N GLY A 140 10.24 2.07 10.91
CA GLY A 140 10.77 1.30 9.79
C GLY A 140 11.52 0.04 10.26
N ARG A 141 10.92 -0.71 11.18
CA ARG A 141 11.49 -1.94 11.78
C ARG A 141 10.53 -3.13 11.75
N LEU A 142 9.38 -2.98 11.08
CA LEU A 142 8.41 -4.07 10.92
C LEU A 142 8.77 -4.86 9.66
N GLU A 143 9.54 -5.92 9.85
CA GLU A 143 10.16 -6.71 8.77
C GLU A 143 9.78 -8.18 8.90
N GLY A 144 9.64 -8.84 7.74
CA GLY A 144 9.27 -10.24 7.66
C GLY A 144 9.53 -10.79 6.26
N ARG A 145 8.85 -11.90 5.94
CA ARG A 145 8.81 -12.51 4.62
C ARG A 145 7.38 -12.84 4.22
N VAL A 146 7.15 -12.90 2.91
CA VAL A 146 5.87 -13.36 2.38
C VAL A 146 5.71 -14.85 2.69
N ALA A 147 4.52 -15.24 3.18
CA ALA A 147 4.26 -16.55 3.76
C ALA A 147 4.65 -17.73 2.85
N GLU A 148 4.20 -17.67 1.60
CA GLU A 148 4.39 -18.73 0.60
C GLU A 148 5.63 -18.51 -0.28
N MET A 149 6.30 -17.38 -0.11
CA MET A 149 7.46 -16.94 -0.91
C MET A 149 8.51 -16.34 0.04
N PRO A 150 9.17 -17.16 0.88
CA PRO A 150 10.05 -16.69 1.94
C PRO A 150 11.31 -15.97 1.46
N GLU A 151 11.63 -16.06 0.17
CA GLU A 151 12.65 -15.28 -0.52
C GLU A 151 12.25 -13.80 -0.68
N ILE A 152 10.95 -13.51 -0.76
CA ILE A 152 10.43 -12.16 -0.94
C ILE A 152 10.33 -11.45 0.42
N ARG A 153 11.04 -10.31 0.53
CA ARG A 153 10.99 -9.45 1.72
C ARG A 153 9.61 -8.82 1.88
N LEU A 154 9.11 -8.77 3.12
CA LEU A 154 7.87 -8.12 3.48
C LEU A 154 8.14 -7.02 4.50
N PHE A 155 7.64 -5.81 4.22
CA PHE A 155 7.82 -4.63 5.05
C PHE A 155 6.48 -4.02 5.46
N GLY A 156 6.29 -3.83 6.76
CA GLY A 156 5.13 -3.19 7.33
C GLY A 156 5.34 -1.69 7.49
N LEU A 157 4.52 -0.91 6.80
CA LEU A 157 4.51 0.54 6.86
C LEU A 157 3.37 1.03 7.77
N PRO A 158 3.49 2.21 8.36
CA PRO A 158 2.38 2.82 9.09
C PRO A 158 1.26 3.21 8.11
N PRO A 159 0.02 3.36 8.59
CA PRO A 159 -1.11 3.75 7.74
C PRO A 159 -0.83 5.02 6.96
N THR A 160 -1.32 5.10 5.72
CA THR A 160 -1.10 6.26 4.84
C THR A 160 -1.51 7.58 5.48
N ARG A 161 -2.47 7.58 6.43
CA ARG A 161 -2.87 8.76 7.19
C ARG A 161 -1.71 9.41 7.95
N LEU A 162 -0.72 8.63 8.37
CA LEU A 162 0.53 9.05 8.97
C LEU A 162 1.60 9.26 7.87
N SER A 163 1.31 10.16 6.92
CA SER A 163 2.09 10.29 5.69
C SER A 163 3.57 10.62 5.91
N GLY A 164 3.90 11.40 6.95
CA GLY A 164 5.27 11.67 7.36
C GLY A 164 6.03 10.39 7.72
N PRO A 165 5.65 9.70 8.83
CA PRO A 165 6.23 8.43 9.21
C PRO A 165 6.22 7.37 8.10
N ALA A 166 5.15 7.30 7.31
CA ALA A 166 5.04 6.35 6.20
C ALA A 166 6.07 6.60 5.10
N GLY A 167 6.31 7.86 4.74
CA GLY A 167 7.35 8.25 3.79
C GLY A 167 8.75 7.95 4.30
N GLU A 168 9.05 8.26 5.57
CA GLU A 168 10.36 7.96 6.16
C GLU A 168 10.65 6.46 6.25
N ALA A 169 9.66 5.67 6.67
CA ALA A 169 9.78 4.22 6.74
C ALA A 169 9.97 3.59 5.35
N LEU A 170 9.21 4.07 4.34
CA LEU A 170 9.37 3.61 2.96
C LEU A 170 10.77 3.97 2.42
N LYS A 171 11.23 5.21 2.61
CA LYS A 171 12.58 5.64 2.22
C LYS A 171 13.66 4.72 2.79
N LYS A 172 13.55 4.42 4.09
CA LYS A 172 14.49 3.55 4.78
C LYS A 172 14.55 2.17 4.13
N PHE A 173 13.42 1.49 4.00
CA PHE A 173 13.40 0.15 3.41
C PHE A 173 13.80 0.15 1.93
N LEU A 174 13.46 1.18 1.16
CA LEU A 174 13.94 1.30 -0.22
C LEU A 174 15.48 1.35 -0.31
N SER A 175 16.13 2.00 0.65
CA SER A 175 17.61 2.03 0.72
C SER A 175 18.23 0.67 1.10
N GLU A 176 17.46 -0.22 1.73
CA GLU A 176 17.88 -1.58 2.09
C GLU A 176 17.65 -2.58 0.96
N ILE A 177 16.75 -2.30 0.02
CA ILE A 177 16.54 -3.13 -1.17
C ILE A 177 17.42 -2.74 -2.36
N GLY A 178 17.89 -1.50 -2.41
CA GLY A 178 18.79 -1.00 -3.46
C GLY A 178 20.26 -1.43 -3.31
N ARG A 179 20.55 -2.34 -2.36
CA ARG A 179 21.83 -3.02 -2.14
C ARG A 179 21.63 -4.51 -2.38
#